data_AF-A0A928RZB9-F1
#
_entry.id   AF-A0A928RZB9-F1
#
_cell.length_a   1.000
_cell.length_b   1.000
_cell.length_c   1.000
_cell.angle_alpha   90.00
_cell.angle_beta   90.00
_cell.angle_gamma   90.00
#
_symmetry.space_group_name_H-M   'P 1'
#
loop_
_entity.id
_entity.type
_entity.pdbx_description
1 polymer ?
#
loop_
_entity_poly.entity_id
_entity_poly.type
_entity_poly.pdbx_seq_one_letter_code
_entity_poly.pdbx_strand_id
1 'polypeptide(L)'
;LLKYHMVIAAGLGRRAAERWGPRLIDLDIIFYGSRVVRDERIEVPHPHAKERAFVMVPLSEIAPGFIDPLSGASVSELAARLGKEGLRRLEG
;
A
#
# COMPACT_ATOMS: atom_id res chain seq x y z
N LEU A 1 8.22 10.11 8.79
CA LEU A 1 7.09 9.53 8.03
C LEU A 1 6.31 8.52 8.87
N LEU A 2 6.90 7.41 9.36
CA LEU A 2 6.18 6.47 10.24
C LEU A 2 5.54 7.08 11.50
N LYS A 3 6.21 8.04 12.15
CA LYS A 3 5.63 8.75 13.31
C LYS A 3 4.32 9.48 12.95
N TYR A 4 4.25 10.09 11.76
CA TYR A 4 3.06 10.82 11.33
C TYR A 4 1.91 9.88 10.99
N HIS A 5 2.22 8.73 10.38
CA HIS A 5 1.24 7.68 10.14
C HIS A 5 0.48 7.32 11.42
N MET A 6 1.22 7.09 12.50
CA MET A 6 0.63 6.73 13.78
C MET A 6 -0.18 7.86 14.42
N VAL A 7 0.28 9.10 14.29
CA VAL A 7 -0.43 10.28 14.83
C VAL A 7 -1.74 10.53 14.08
N ILE A 8 -1.75 10.42 12.74
CA ILE A 8 -2.97 10.57 11.93
C ILE A 8 -3.99 9.49 12.29
N ALA A 9 -3.55 8.23 12.35
CA ALA A 9 -4.45 7.13 12.70
C ALA A 9 -5.02 7.27 14.13
N ALA A 10 -4.20 7.72 15.09
CA ALA A 10 -4.65 8.00 16.46
C ALA A 10 -5.66 9.16 16.51
N GLY A 11 -5.38 10.27 15.81
CA GLY A 11 -6.27 11.42 15.72
C GLY A 11 -7.62 11.12 15.07
N LEU A 12 -7.67 10.11 14.19
CA LEU A 12 -8.90 9.61 13.57
C LEU A 12 -9.65 8.58 14.43
N GLY A 13 -9.11 8.14 15.58
CA GLY A 13 -9.82 7.28 16.53
C GLY A 13 -9.32 5.84 16.64
N ARG A 14 -8.09 5.53 16.21
CA ARG A 14 -7.46 4.21 16.43
C ARG A 14 -7.34 3.93 17.93
N ARG A 15 -8.20 3.04 18.46
CA ARG A 15 -8.03 2.42 19.78
C ARG A 15 -7.10 1.20 19.66
N ALA A 16 -6.53 0.75 20.77
CA ALA A 16 -5.75 -0.48 20.82
C ALA A 16 -6.68 -1.66 20.47
N ALA A 17 -6.73 -2.01 19.18
CA ALA A 17 -7.53 -3.10 18.65
C ALA A 17 -6.64 -4.33 18.44
N GLU A 18 -7.29 -5.50 18.41
CA GLU A 18 -6.68 -6.80 18.12
C GLU A 18 -5.77 -6.74 16.89
N ARG A 19 -4.65 -7.49 16.92
CA ARG A 19 -3.75 -7.61 15.78
C ARG A 19 -4.55 -8.25 14.64
N TRP A 20 -4.70 -7.54 13.51
CA TRP A 20 -5.56 -7.88 12.36
C TRP A 20 -7.07 -7.67 12.54
N GLY A 21 -7.49 -7.02 13.63
CA GLY A 21 -8.88 -6.60 13.80
C GLY A 21 -9.28 -5.45 12.87
N PRO A 22 -10.59 -5.18 12.73
CA PRO A 22 -11.09 -4.06 11.94
C PRO A 22 -10.49 -2.74 12.43
N ARG A 23 -9.95 -1.96 11.49
CA ARG A 23 -9.39 -0.62 11.75
C ARG A 23 -10.26 0.41 11.06
N LEU A 24 -10.45 1.56 11.72
CA LEU A 24 -11.15 2.69 11.12
C LEU A 24 -10.39 3.25 9.91
N ILE A 25 -9.06 3.27 9.99
CA ILE A 25 -8.16 3.63 8.89
C ILE A 25 -6.85 2.86 9.01
N ASP A 26 -6.27 2.51 7.86
CA ASP A 26 -4.94 1.92 7.71
C ASP A 26 -4.22 2.66 6.58
N LEU A 27 -2.95 3.00 6.76
CA LEU A 27 -2.17 3.65 5.70
C LEU A 27 -0.81 2.97 5.61
N ASP A 28 -0.51 2.45 4.44
CA ASP A 28 0.75 1.78 4.17
C ASP A 28 1.63 2.64 3.27
N ILE A 29 2.94 2.62 3.53
CA ILE A 29 3.93 3.19 2.60
C ILE A 29 4.27 2.11 1.59
N ILE A 30 3.75 2.24 0.37
CA ILE A 30 4.00 1.26 -0.71
C ILE A 30 5.38 1.47 -1.34
N PHE A 31 5.71 2.71 -1.71
CA PHE A 31 6.98 3.10 -2.31
C PHE A 31 7.51 4.39 -1.68
N TYR A 32 8.83 4.58 -1.71
CA TYR A 32 9.46 5.84 -1.31
C TYR A 32 10.52 6.26 -2.34
N GLY A 33 10.03 6.80 -3.46
CA GLY A 33 10.85 6.97 -4.66
C GLY A 33 11.46 5.64 -5.08
N SER A 34 12.72 5.67 -5.54
CA SER A 34 13.49 4.48 -5.90
C SER A 34 14.21 3.81 -4.71
N ARG A 35 13.93 4.23 -3.47
CA ARG A 35 14.64 3.70 -2.30
C ARG A 35 14.15 2.31 -1.93
N VAL A 36 15.11 1.46 -1.58
CA VAL A 36 14.87 0.17 -0.93
C VAL A 36 15.31 0.28 0.52
N VAL A 37 14.39 0.04 1.45
CA VAL A 37 14.61 0.13 2.90
C VAL A 37 14.19 -1.19 3.53
N ARG A 38 15.06 -1.77 4.33
CA ARG A 38 14.75 -2.91 5.22
C ARG A 38 15.23 -2.56 6.61
N ASP A 39 14.30 -2.31 7.50
CA ASP A 39 14.51 -1.99 8.90
C ASP A 39 13.49 -2.80 9.72
N GLU A 40 13.77 -3.02 11.00
CA GLU A 40 12.85 -3.69 11.93
C GLU A 40 11.46 -3.02 11.99
N ARG A 41 11.39 -1.72 11.67
CA ARG A 41 10.16 -0.93 11.77
C ARG A 41 9.48 -0.65 10.43
N ILE A 42 10.18 -0.81 9.31
CA ILE A 42 9.65 -0.52 7.98
C ILE A 42 10.37 -1.29 6.88
N GLU A 43 9.58 -1.77 5.94
CA GLU A 43 10.08 -2.34 4.69
C GLU A 43 9.44 -1.60 3.50
N VAL A 44 10.29 -1.08 2.60
CA VAL A 44 9.91 -0.39 1.36
C VAL A 44 10.77 -0.90 0.21
N PRO A 45 10.21 -1.23 -0.97
CA PRO A 45 8.78 -1.35 -1.27
C PRO A 45 8.00 -2.28 -0.33
N HIS A 46 6.73 -1.97 -0.06
CA HIS A 46 5.93 -2.75 0.88
C HIS A 46 5.85 -4.23 0.44
N PRO A 47 6.21 -5.18 1.33
CA PRO A 47 6.49 -6.57 0.93
C PRO A 47 5.27 -7.27 0.31
N HIS A 48 4.08 -7.03 0.84
CA HIS A 48 2.83 -7.67 0.39
C HIS A 48 1.98 -6.83 -0.56
N ALA A 49 2.44 -5.64 -0.97
CA ALA A 49 1.61 -4.78 -1.81
C ALA A 49 1.31 -5.43 -3.17
N LYS A 50 2.32 -6.08 -3.75
CA LYS A 50 2.28 -6.73 -5.06
C LYS A 50 1.36 -7.97 -5.12
N GLU A 51 0.90 -8.46 -3.97
CA GLU A 51 -0.02 -9.60 -3.85
C GLU A 51 -1.48 -9.13 -3.71
N ARG A 52 -1.71 -7.83 -3.53
CA ARG A 52 -3.01 -7.27 -3.15
C ARG A 52 -3.59 -6.41 -4.27
N ALA A 53 -4.64 -6.92 -4.91
CA ALA A 53 -5.31 -6.22 -6.00
C ALA A 53 -5.86 -4.84 -5.57
N PHE A 54 -6.42 -4.74 -4.36
CA PHE A 54 -6.94 -3.47 -3.81
C PHE A 54 -5.86 -2.41 -3.54
N VAL A 55 -4.58 -2.78 -3.57
CA VAL A 55 -3.45 -1.84 -3.51
C VAL A 55 -2.98 -1.50 -4.92
N MET A 56 -2.67 -2.53 -5.72
CA MET A 56 -2.02 -2.33 -7.02
C MET A 56 -2.96 -1.77 -8.10
N VAL A 57 -4.25 -2.14 -8.09
CA VAL A 57 -5.20 -1.64 -9.10
C VAL A 57 -5.39 -0.12 -8.95
N PRO A 58 -5.75 0.43 -7.77
CA PRO A 58 -5.81 1.88 -7.60
C PRO A 58 -4.46 2.58 -7.86
N LEU A 59 -3.34 1.97 -7.45
CA LEU A 59 -2.02 2.54 -7.71
C LEU A 59 -1.73 2.65 -9.22
N SER A 60 -2.16 1.67 -10.01
CA SER A 60 -2.03 1.69 -11.48
C SER A 60 -2.88 2.76 -12.15
N GLU A 61 -3.98 3.20 -11.53
CA GLU A 61 -4.80 4.30 -12.05
C GLU A 61 -4.09 5.66 -11.89
N ILE A 62 -3.31 5.84 -10.82
CA ILE A 62 -2.65 7.12 -10.50
C ILE A 62 -1.20 7.21 -10.96
N ALA A 63 -0.49 6.08 -11.04
CA ALA A 63 0.94 6.04 -11.35
C ALA A 63 1.35 4.81 -12.17
N PRO A 64 0.75 4.57 -13.36
CA PRO A 64 0.95 3.34 -14.14
C PRO A 64 2.40 3.10 -14.56
N GLY A 65 3.13 4.17 -14.89
CA GLY A 65 4.52 4.12 -15.36
C GLY A 65 5.58 4.11 -14.25
N PHE A 66 5.18 4.15 -12.98
CA PHE A 66 6.15 4.08 -11.89
C PHE A 66 6.84 2.71 -11.87
N ILE A 67 8.17 2.69 -11.76
CA ILE A 67 8.97 1.47 -11.81
C ILE A 67 9.28 1.00 -10.39
N ASP A 68 8.91 -0.24 -10.06
CA ASP A 68 9.28 -0.88 -8.79
C ASP A 68 10.80 -1.06 -8.74
N PRO A 69 11.52 -0.45 -7.78
CA PRO A 69 12.98 -0.55 -7.71
C PRO A 69 13.49 -1.96 -7.38
N LEU A 70 12.63 -2.87 -6.92
CA LEU A 70 13.01 -4.26 -6.64
C LEU A 70 12.88 -5.17 -7.86
N SER A 71 11.80 -5.05 -8.63
CA SER A 71 11.52 -5.96 -9.75
C SER A 71 11.85 -5.39 -11.12
N GLY A 72 12.00 -4.06 -11.23
CA GLY A 72 12.15 -3.36 -12.51
C GLY A 72 10.86 -3.30 -13.34
N ALA A 73 9.76 -3.91 -12.88
CA ALA A 73 8.47 -3.85 -13.54
C ALA A 73 7.75 -2.54 -13.22
N SER A 74 6.97 -2.05 -14.17
CA SER A 74 6.05 -0.94 -13.96
C SER A 74 4.86 -1.35 -13.09
N VAL A 75 4.25 -0.37 -12.42
CA VAL A 75 3.04 -0.57 -11.63
C VAL A 75 1.91 -1.15 -12.48
N SER A 76 1.77 -0.74 -13.74
CA SER A 76 0.76 -1.30 -14.64
C SER A 76 0.99 -2.79 -14.94
N GLU A 77 2.23 -3.20 -15.19
CA GLU A 77 2.59 -4.61 -15.37
C GLU A 77 2.35 -5.43 -14.10
N LEU A 78 2.68 -4.87 -12.93
CA LEU A 78 2.45 -5.54 -11.65
C LEU A 78 0.95 -5.70 -11.35
N ALA A 79 0.15 -4.67 -11.62
CA ALA A 79 -1.30 -4.72 -11.44
C ALA A 79 -1.97 -5.68 -12.42
N ALA A 80 -1.49 -5.76 -13.67
CA ALA A 80 -2.01 -6.67 -14.69
C ALA A 80 -1.83 -8.15 -14.35
N ARG A 81 -0.88 -8.49 -13.48
CA ARG A 81 -0.65 -9.87 -12.99
C ARG A 81 -1.71 -10.31 -11.97
N LEU A 82 -2.50 -9.38 -11.44
CA LEU A 82 -3.50 -9.66 -10.41
C LEU A 82 -4.90 -9.70 -11.02
N GLY A 83 -5.72 -10.65 -10.55
CA GLY A 83 -7.15 -10.63 -10.79
C GLY A 83 -7.81 -9.43 -10.10
N LYS A 84 -8.90 -8.91 -10.69
CA LYS A 84 -9.70 -7.82 -10.10
C LYS A 84 -10.92 -8.33 -9.33
N GLU A 85 -10.95 -9.61 -9.01
CA GLU A 85 -12.05 -10.27 -8.33
C GLU A 85 -12.31 -9.61 -6.96
N GLY A 86 -13.56 -9.30 -6.67
CA GLY A 86 -13.96 -8.63 -5.43
C GLY A 86 -13.66 -7.12 -5.37
N LEU A 87 -13.04 -6.53 -6.40
CA LEU A 87 -12.89 -5.07 -6.49
C LEU A 87 -14.12 -4.42 -7.11
N ARG A 88 -14.61 -3.38 -6.46
CA ARG A 88 -15.66 -2.51 -6.99
C ARG A 88 -15.29 -1.06 -6.77
N ARG A 89 -15.34 -0.27 -7.84
CA ARG A 89 -15.24 1.18 -7.74
C ARG A 89 -16.47 1.71 -7.02
N LEU A 90 -16.26 2.51 -5.98
CA LEU A 90 -17.35 3.22 -5.32
C LEU A 90 -17.54 4.54 -6.06
N GLU A 91 -18.77 4.81 -6.49
CA GLU A 91 -19.14 6.15 -6.96
C GLU A 91 -19.46 7.01 -5.73
N GLY A 92 -18.95 8.24 -5.74
CA GLY A 92 -19.11 9.22 -4.67
C GLY A 92 -20.14 10.27 -5.03
#